data_AF-A0A0B1DX66-F1
#
_entry.id   AF-A0A0B1DX66-F1
#
_cell.length_a   1.000
_cell.length_b   1.000
_cell.length_c   1.000
_cell.angle_alpha   90.00
_cell.angle_beta   90.00
_cell.angle_gamma   90.00
#
_symmetry.space_group_name_H-M   'P 1'
#
loop_
_entity.id
_entity.type
_entity.pdbx_description
1 polymer ?
#
loop_
_entity_poly.entity_id
_entity_poly.type
_entity_poly.pdbx_seq_one_letter_code
_entity_poly.pdbx_strand_id
1 'polypeptide(L)'
;MQIAVLIVPTTKDETIEQYATRVFDNWRLGDAKRNDGILIIVAWSDRTVRIQVGYGLEEKVTDALARDIIRSNMIPAFKQQKFAQGLELAINALNNQLTSQHQYPTNPSESESASSSDHYYFAIFWVFAVMFFPFWFFHQGSNFCRACKSGVYISAIYLLDLFLFSDKIFSIAVFSFFFTFTIFMVFTCLCVLQKRASGKSYHSDNSGSGGGSSGGGFSGGGGSSGGGGASGRW
;
A
#
# COMPACT_ATOMS: atom_id res chain seq x y z
N MET A 1 -14.53 1.24 2.51
CA MET A 1 -15.13 0.12 1.78
C MET A 1 -14.20 -1.06 1.90
N GLN A 2 -14.76 -2.22 2.19
CA GLN A 2 -14.02 -3.47 2.24
C GLN A 2 -14.63 -4.46 1.27
N ILE A 3 -13.84 -4.98 0.33
CA ILE A 3 -14.24 -6.10 -0.54
C ILE A 3 -13.51 -7.34 -0.05
N ALA A 4 -14.25 -8.40 0.22
CA ALA A 4 -13.71 -9.71 0.54
C ALA A 4 -14.16 -10.74 -0.50
N VAL A 5 -13.28 -11.70 -0.78
CA VAL A 5 -13.54 -12.80 -1.71
C VAL A 5 -13.36 -14.11 -0.97
N LEU A 6 -14.38 -14.96 -1.05
CA LEU A 6 -14.36 -16.30 -0.49
C LEU A 6 -14.59 -17.33 -1.59
N ILE A 7 -13.65 -18.25 -1.75
CA ILE A 7 -13.75 -19.37 -2.67
C ILE A 7 -13.89 -20.64 -1.85
N VAL A 8 -14.98 -21.37 -2.07
CA VAL A 8 -15.28 -22.63 -1.39
C VAL A 8 -15.59 -23.71 -2.42
N PRO A 9 -15.32 -24.99 -2.10
CA PRO A 9 -15.68 -26.08 -2.99
C PRO A 9 -17.20 -26.16 -3.17
N THR A 10 -17.98 -26.16 -2.10
CA THR A 10 -19.45 -26.29 -2.15
C THR A 10 -20.12 -25.59 -0.97
N THR A 11 -21.36 -25.13 -1.13
CA THR A 11 -22.23 -24.66 -0.05
C THR A 11 -23.01 -25.79 0.63
N LYS A 12 -22.80 -27.04 0.20
CA LYS A 12 -23.48 -28.25 0.69
C LYS A 12 -25.00 -28.11 0.55
N ASP A 13 -25.74 -28.28 1.65
CA ASP A 13 -27.20 -28.25 1.69
C ASP A 13 -27.76 -26.81 1.86
N GLU A 14 -26.91 -25.81 2.08
CA GLU A 14 -27.32 -24.41 2.17
C GLU A 14 -27.36 -23.77 0.78
N THR A 15 -28.34 -22.89 0.55
CA THR A 15 -28.32 -22.06 -0.66
C THR A 15 -27.18 -21.05 -0.59
N ILE A 16 -26.65 -20.62 -1.73
CA ILE A 16 -25.54 -19.65 -1.75
C ILE A 16 -25.91 -18.31 -1.10
N GLU A 17 -27.20 -17.97 -1.09
CA GLU A 17 -27.74 -16.79 -0.42
C GLU A 17 -27.66 -16.89 1.11
N GLN A 18 -28.09 -18.03 1.65
CA GLN A 18 -28.01 -18.30 3.08
C GLN A 18 -26.56 -18.38 3.54
N TYR A 19 -25.72 -19.09 2.77
CA TYR A 19 -24.30 -19.21 3.02
C TYR A 19 -23.62 -17.84 3.03
N ALA A 20 -23.93 -16.98 2.05
CA ALA A 20 -23.34 -15.65 1.97
C ALA A 20 -23.76 -14.73 3.10
N THR A 21 -25.04 -14.75 3.49
CA THR A 21 -25.53 -13.96 4.63
C THR A 21 -24.82 -14.39 5.91
N ARG A 22 -24.74 -15.71 6.17
CA ARG A 22 -24.04 -16.26 7.34
C ARG A 22 -22.56 -15.87 7.38
N VAL A 23 -21.85 -15.94 6.25
CA VAL A 23 -20.44 -15.53 6.20
C VAL A 23 -20.29 -14.03 6.41
N PHE A 24 -21.13 -13.23 5.77
CA PHE A 24 -21.09 -11.77 5.90
C PHE A 24 -21.31 -11.34 7.35
N ASP A 25 -22.30 -11.93 8.04
CA ASP A 25 -22.59 -11.71 9.46
C ASP A 25 -21.44 -12.10 10.37
N ASN A 26 -20.85 -13.27 10.13
CA ASN A 26 -19.76 -13.79 10.95
C ASN A 26 -18.47 -12.97 10.78
N TRP A 27 -18.18 -12.53 9.56
CA TRP A 27 -16.97 -11.78 9.24
C TRP A 27 -17.12 -10.29 9.55
N ARG A 28 -18.36 -9.81 9.75
CA ARG A 28 -18.67 -8.41 10.07
C ARG A 28 -18.00 -7.47 9.06
N LEU A 29 -18.22 -7.75 7.78
CA LEU A 29 -17.54 -7.07 6.67
C LEU A 29 -17.98 -5.62 6.55
N GLY A 30 -16.99 -4.72 6.41
CA GLY A 30 -17.20 -3.28 6.37
C GLY A 30 -17.17 -2.62 7.74
N ASP A 31 -17.25 -1.29 7.74
CA ASP A 31 -17.35 -0.50 8.96
C ASP A 31 -18.76 -0.60 9.57
N ALA A 32 -18.87 -0.76 10.90
CA ALA A 32 -20.16 -0.96 11.58
C ALA A 32 -21.14 0.23 11.47
N LYS A 33 -20.64 1.44 11.25
CA LYS A 33 -21.48 2.64 11.06
C LYS A 33 -21.82 2.85 9.59
N ARG A 34 -20.87 2.56 8.70
CA ARG A 34 -21.02 2.81 7.26
C ARG A 34 -21.58 1.64 6.48
N ASN A 35 -21.57 0.42 7.03
CA ASN A 35 -22.00 -0.82 6.39
C ASN A 35 -21.46 -0.98 4.96
N ASP A 36 -20.17 -0.69 4.78
CA ASP A 36 -19.51 -0.57 3.48
C ASP A 36 -18.71 -1.82 3.05
N GLY A 37 -19.24 -2.99 3.42
CA GLY A 37 -18.70 -4.29 3.06
C GLY A 37 -19.32 -4.86 1.78
N ILE A 38 -18.52 -5.54 0.97
CA ILE A 38 -18.97 -6.37 -0.15
C ILE A 38 -18.28 -7.73 -0.03
N LEU A 39 -19.06 -8.80 -0.18
CA LEU A 39 -18.57 -10.18 -0.15
C LEU A 39 -18.89 -10.86 -1.48
N ILE A 40 -17.85 -11.35 -2.15
CA ILE A 40 -17.98 -12.19 -3.35
C ILE A 40 -17.73 -13.63 -2.93
N ILE A 41 -18.72 -14.50 -3.13
CA ILE A 41 -18.60 -15.94 -2.83
C ILE A 41 -18.68 -16.73 -4.12
N VAL A 42 -17.69 -17.60 -4.33
CA VAL A 42 -17.63 -18.56 -5.43
C VAL A 42 -17.68 -19.97 -4.85
N ALA A 43 -18.75 -20.70 -5.13
CA ALA A 43 -18.85 -22.12 -4.83
C ALA A 43 -18.51 -22.91 -6.09
N TRP A 44 -17.29 -23.43 -6.12
CA TRP A 44 -16.65 -23.94 -7.33
C TRP A 44 -17.33 -25.19 -7.91
N SER A 45 -17.54 -26.20 -7.08
CA SER A 45 -18.18 -27.46 -7.47
C SER A 45 -19.65 -27.26 -7.84
N ASP A 46 -20.32 -26.32 -7.17
CA ASP A 46 -21.73 -26.02 -7.39
C ASP A 46 -21.95 -25.06 -8.57
N ARG A 47 -20.86 -24.49 -9.11
CA ARG A 47 -20.85 -23.49 -10.19
C ARG A 47 -21.78 -22.32 -9.93
N THR A 48 -21.79 -21.86 -8.68
CA THR A 48 -22.62 -20.74 -8.24
C THR A 48 -21.73 -19.62 -7.73
N VAL A 49 -22.16 -18.39 -8.02
CA VAL A 49 -21.51 -17.17 -7.50
C VAL A 49 -22.57 -16.23 -6.97
N ARG A 50 -22.20 -15.53 -5.92
CA ARG A 50 -23.01 -14.50 -5.31
C ARG A 50 -22.15 -13.31 -4.92
N ILE A 51 -22.71 -12.13 -5.12
CA ILE A 51 -22.19 -10.89 -4.57
C ILE A 51 -23.20 -10.43 -3.51
N GLN A 52 -22.74 -10.35 -2.26
CA GLN A 52 -23.50 -9.86 -1.13
C GLN A 52 -22.98 -8.45 -0.80
N VAL A 53 -23.89 -7.47 -0.85
CA VAL A 53 -23.57 -6.06 -0.63
C VAL A 53 -24.09 -5.66 0.75
N GLY A 54 -23.33 -4.84 1.48
CA GLY A 54 -23.75 -4.25 2.75
C GLY A 54 -24.69 -3.06 2.52
N TYR A 55 -25.58 -2.83 3.48
CA TYR A 55 -26.65 -1.83 3.39
C TYR A 55 -26.18 -0.42 2.98
N GLY A 56 -25.02 0.02 3.47
CA GLY A 56 -24.51 1.36 3.18
C GLY A 56 -23.94 1.54 1.78
N LEU A 57 -23.90 0.46 0.98
CA LEU A 57 -23.50 0.50 -0.42
C LEU A 57 -24.65 0.15 -1.38
N GLU A 58 -25.85 -0.19 -0.90
CA GLU A 58 -26.99 -0.55 -1.76
C GLU A 58 -27.42 0.59 -2.69
N GLU A 59 -27.32 1.84 -2.23
CA GLU A 59 -27.61 3.03 -3.06
C GLU A 59 -26.64 3.15 -4.25
N LYS A 60 -25.41 2.64 -4.11
CA LYS A 60 -24.37 2.76 -5.13
C LYS A 60 -24.19 1.49 -5.95
N VAL A 61 -24.34 0.33 -5.30
CA VAL A 61 -24.21 -1.00 -5.86
C VAL A 61 -25.54 -1.71 -5.64
N THR A 62 -26.45 -1.49 -6.58
CA THR A 62 -27.77 -2.12 -6.54
C THR A 62 -27.67 -3.62 -6.83
N ASP A 63 -28.67 -4.38 -6.40
CA ASP A 63 -28.80 -5.80 -6.73
C ASP A 63 -28.77 -6.06 -8.25
N ALA A 64 -29.38 -5.16 -9.03
CA ALA A 64 -29.37 -5.22 -10.49
C ALA A 64 -27.95 -5.08 -11.05
N LEU A 65 -27.15 -4.16 -10.51
CA LEU A 65 -25.76 -3.94 -10.91
C LEU A 65 -24.89 -5.14 -10.54
N ALA A 66 -25.03 -5.66 -9.32
CA ALA A 66 -24.32 -6.88 -8.89
C ALA A 66 -24.66 -8.07 -9.80
N ARG A 67 -25.94 -8.23 -10.18
CA ARG A 67 -26.40 -9.26 -11.12
C ARG A 67 -25.79 -9.10 -12.50
N ASP A 68 -25.69 -7.86 -13.00
CA ASP A 68 -25.07 -7.57 -14.29
C ASP A 68 -23.57 -7.92 -14.29
N ILE A 69 -22.83 -7.49 -13.26
CA ILE A 69 -21.40 -7.84 -13.11
C ILE A 69 -21.18 -9.36 -13.11
N ILE A 70 -22.04 -10.11 -12.38
CA ILE A 70 -21.98 -11.57 -12.38
C ILE A 70 -22.14 -12.13 -13.79
N ARG A 71 -23.15 -11.67 -14.53
CA ARG A 71 -23.50 -12.21 -15.85
C ARG A 71 -22.55 -11.79 -16.96
N SER A 72 -22.08 -10.55 -16.92
CA SER A 72 -21.30 -9.92 -17.99
C SER A 72 -19.80 -10.11 -17.81
N ASN A 73 -19.30 -10.20 -16.56
CA ASN A 73 -17.86 -10.29 -16.29
C ASN A 73 -17.44 -11.67 -15.75
N MET A 74 -18.09 -12.15 -14.69
CA MET A 74 -17.64 -13.37 -14.00
C MET A 74 -18.00 -14.65 -14.74
N ILE A 75 -19.28 -14.84 -15.09
CA ILE A 75 -19.77 -16.06 -15.74
C ILE A 75 -18.99 -16.39 -17.04
N PRO A 76 -18.75 -15.44 -17.97
CA PRO A 76 -18.00 -15.72 -19.19
C PRO A 76 -16.55 -16.15 -18.93
N ALA A 77 -15.89 -15.51 -17.96
CA ALA A 77 -14.51 -15.83 -17.59
C ALA A 77 -14.41 -17.20 -16.89
N PHE A 78 -15.36 -17.52 -16.00
CA PHE A 78 -15.41 -18.81 -15.30
C PHE A 78 -15.69 -19.97 -16.25
N LYS A 79 -16.51 -19.76 -17.29
CA LYS A 79 -16.70 -20.74 -18.37
C LYS A 79 -15.42 -21.04 -19.15
N GLN A 80 -14.52 -20.06 -19.27
CA GLN A 80 -13.20 -20.22 -19.90
C GLN A 80 -12.12 -20.72 -18.92
N GLN A 81 -12.49 -21.12 -17.69
CA GLN A 81 -11.57 -21.48 -16.62
C GLN A 81 -10.62 -20.36 -16.17
N LYS A 82 -10.95 -19.10 -16.48
CA LYS A 82 -10.16 -17.91 -16.12
C LYS A 82 -10.71 -17.25 -14.86
N PHE A 83 -10.48 -17.88 -13.70
CA PHE A 83 -11.04 -17.44 -12.41
C PHE A 83 -10.53 -16.09 -11.95
N ALA A 84 -9.20 -15.93 -11.92
CA ALA A 84 -8.56 -14.70 -11.48
C ALA A 84 -9.05 -13.51 -12.31
N GLN A 85 -9.12 -13.68 -13.63
CA GLN A 85 -9.60 -12.64 -14.55
C GLN A 85 -11.07 -12.29 -14.31
N GLY A 86 -11.95 -13.28 -14.12
CA GLY A 86 -13.37 -13.02 -13.84
C GLY A 86 -13.56 -12.23 -12.55
N LEU A 87 -12.81 -12.58 -11.52
CA LEU A 87 -12.86 -11.90 -10.22
C LEU A 87 -12.28 -10.48 -10.30
N GLU A 88 -11.15 -10.31 -10.97
CA GLU A 88 -10.52 -9.01 -11.20
C GLU A 88 -11.46 -8.05 -11.94
N LEU A 89 -12.10 -8.52 -13.02
CA LEU A 89 -13.09 -7.73 -13.75
C LEU A 89 -14.28 -7.34 -12.88
N ALA A 90 -14.74 -8.22 -12.00
CA ALA A 90 -15.83 -7.90 -11.07
C ALA A 90 -15.43 -6.85 -10.02
N ILE A 91 -14.24 -7.00 -9.43
CA ILE A 91 -13.71 -6.04 -8.46
C ILE A 91 -13.51 -4.68 -9.13
N ASN A 92 -12.96 -4.64 -10.34
CA ASN A 92 -12.76 -3.41 -11.10
C ASN A 92 -14.11 -2.75 -11.45
N ALA A 93 -15.12 -3.51 -11.85
CA ALA A 93 -16.45 -2.98 -12.12
C ALA A 93 -17.10 -2.37 -10.86
N LEU A 94 -16.97 -3.03 -9.71
CA LEU A 94 -17.45 -2.51 -8.41
C LEU A 94 -16.69 -1.23 -8.00
N ASN A 95 -15.37 -1.25 -8.09
CA ASN A 95 -14.53 -0.08 -7.82
C ASN A 95 -14.89 1.10 -8.72
N ASN A 96 -15.09 0.85 -10.02
CA ASN A 96 -15.47 1.88 -10.97
C ASN A 96 -16.80 2.51 -10.59
N GLN A 97 -17.83 1.74 -10.24
CA GLN A 97 -19.12 2.35 -9.85
C GLN A 97 -19.04 3.17 -8.57
N LEU A 98 -18.25 2.69 -7.61
CA LEU A 98 -18.07 3.38 -6.34
C LEU A 98 -17.19 4.63 -6.46
N THR A 99 -16.25 4.62 -7.40
CA THR A 99 -15.37 5.74 -7.73
C THR A 99 -16.03 6.68 -8.75
N SER A 100 -16.96 6.24 -9.59
CA SER A 100 -17.60 7.10 -10.61
C SER A 100 -18.51 8.17 -10.01
N GLN A 101 -18.98 8.01 -8.76
CA GLN A 101 -19.59 9.10 -7.99
C GLN A 101 -18.56 10.10 -7.40
N HIS A 102 -17.28 9.72 -7.38
CA HIS A 102 -16.14 10.58 -7.08
C HIS A 102 -15.24 10.65 -8.32
N GLN A 103 -15.73 11.32 -9.36
CA GLN A 103 -15.05 11.50 -10.64
C GLN A 103 -13.56 11.84 -10.46
N TYR A 104 -12.71 10.83 -10.59
CA TYR A 104 -11.35 10.98 -11.10
C TYR A 104 -11.37 10.41 -12.51
N PRO A 105 -10.98 11.18 -13.54
CA PRO A 105 -11.03 10.73 -14.91
C PRO A 105 -9.96 9.65 -15.12
N THR A 106 -10.37 8.41 -15.33
CA THR A 106 -9.47 7.35 -15.79
C THR A 106 -9.41 7.38 -17.31
N ASN A 107 -8.27 7.82 -17.84
CA ASN A 107 -7.94 7.74 -19.27
C ASN A 107 -7.57 6.28 -19.60
N PRO A 108 -8.09 5.66 -20.68
CA PRO A 108 -7.81 4.27 -20.98
C PRO A 108 -6.54 4.15 -21.85
N SER A 109 -5.40 3.91 -21.22
CA SER A 109 -4.24 3.32 -21.89
C SER A 109 -3.21 2.82 -20.88
N GLU A 110 -2.72 1.61 -21.17
CA GLU A 110 -1.51 0.97 -20.64
C GLU A 110 -1.65 0.03 -19.44
N SER A 111 -1.46 -1.24 -19.80
CA SER A 111 -1.00 -2.38 -19.03
C SER A 111 0.21 -2.10 -18.14
N GLU A 112 0.29 -2.88 -17.07
CA GLU A 112 1.37 -2.97 -16.07
C GLU A 112 1.35 -1.89 -15.00
N SER A 113 0.54 -2.12 -13.96
CA SER A 113 0.77 -1.52 -12.65
C SER A 113 0.99 -2.65 -11.65
N ALA A 114 2.21 -3.20 -11.67
CA ALA A 114 2.76 -3.81 -10.49
C ALA A 114 2.78 -2.73 -9.38
N SER A 115 1.90 -2.91 -8.41
CA SER A 115 2.02 -2.40 -7.04
C SER A 115 2.48 -0.95 -6.86
N SER A 116 1.62 0.02 -7.18
CA SER A 116 1.83 1.43 -6.82
C SER A 116 1.81 1.67 -5.30
N SER A 117 1.20 0.77 -4.51
CA SER A 117 1.24 0.83 -3.05
C SER A 117 2.58 0.39 -2.49
N ASP A 118 3.23 -0.64 -3.06
CA ASP A 118 4.51 -1.13 -2.52
C ASP A 118 5.64 -0.15 -2.81
N HIS A 119 5.61 0.54 -3.96
CA HIS A 119 6.63 1.54 -4.29
C HIS A 119 6.65 2.73 -3.33
N TYR A 120 5.50 3.16 -2.80
CA TYR A 120 5.45 4.27 -1.83
C TYR A 120 6.04 3.88 -0.47
N TYR A 121 5.69 2.70 0.05
CA TYR A 121 6.27 2.19 1.30
C TYR A 121 7.76 1.89 1.15
N PHE A 122 8.18 1.37 -0.01
CA PHE A 122 9.59 1.14 -0.32
C PHE A 122 10.37 2.47 -0.41
N ALA A 123 9.81 3.49 -1.05
CA ALA A 123 10.41 4.82 -1.14
C ALA A 123 10.55 5.49 0.23
N ILE A 124 9.52 5.41 1.09
CA ILE A 124 9.59 5.92 2.47
C ILE A 124 10.69 5.18 3.24
N PHE A 125 10.69 3.84 3.21
CA PHE A 125 11.70 3.03 3.88
C PHE A 125 13.12 3.40 3.41
N TRP A 126 13.29 3.63 2.10
CA TRP A 126 14.57 4.03 1.51
C TRP A 126 15.02 5.42 1.97
N VAL A 127 14.10 6.40 2.04
CA VAL A 127 14.39 7.75 2.54
C VAL A 127 14.84 7.69 4.01
N PHE A 128 14.15 6.91 4.84
CA PHE A 128 14.55 6.72 6.23
C PHE A 128 15.89 6.01 6.37
N ALA A 129 16.17 5.00 5.54
CA ALA A 129 17.47 4.33 5.51
C ALA A 129 18.60 5.30 5.13
N VAL A 130 18.43 6.10 4.07
CA VAL A 130 19.44 7.10 3.67
C VAL A 130 19.59 8.22 4.68
N MET A 131 18.53 8.61 5.39
CA MET A 131 18.58 9.69 6.38
C MET A 131 19.21 9.26 7.71
N PHE A 132 18.87 8.07 8.21
CA PHE A 132 19.28 7.63 9.55
C PHE A 132 20.50 6.70 9.58
N PHE A 133 20.72 5.89 8.54
CA PHE A 133 21.87 4.98 8.48
C PHE A 133 23.22 5.70 8.49
N PRO A 134 23.44 6.83 7.79
CA PRO A 134 24.69 7.56 7.92
C PRO A 134 24.82 8.24 9.29
N PHE A 135 23.73 8.64 9.94
CA PHE A 135 23.83 9.19 11.31
C PHE A 135 24.35 8.14 12.30
N TRP A 136 23.86 6.90 12.19
CA TRP A 136 24.30 5.78 13.03
C TRP A 136 25.72 5.31 12.69
N PHE A 137 26.07 5.23 11.40
CA PHE A 137 27.39 4.72 10.94
C PHE A 137 28.54 5.74 11.10
N PHE A 138 28.26 7.05 11.04
CA PHE A 138 29.27 8.11 11.17
C PHE A 138 29.50 8.58 12.63
N HIS A 139 28.73 8.07 13.59
CA HIS A 139 28.92 8.34 15.02
C HIS A 139 30.10 7.57 15.63
N GLN A 140 30.70 6.60 14.92
CA GLN A 140 31.88 5.86 15.37
C GLN A 140 33.06 5.97 14.40
N GLY A 141 34.13 6.68 14.82
CA GLY A 141 35.44 6.65 14.17
C GLY A 141 36.04 8.02 13.84
N SER A 142 37.37 8.06 13.64
CA SER A 142 38.13 9.28 13.35
C SER A 142 37.83 9.83 11.94
N ASN A 143 37.91 11.16 11.80
CA ASN A 143 37.42 11.93 10.65
C ASN A 143 38.01 11.51 9.28
N PHE A 144 39.20 10.90 9.24
CA PHE A 144 39.85 10.45 8.01
C PHE A 144 39.23 9.17 7.44
N CYS A 145 38.82 8.24 8.31
CA CYS A 145 38.17 7.00 7.90
C CYS A 145 36.70 7.24 7.46
N ARG A 146 36.09 8.34 7.91
CA ARG A 146 34.75 8.80 7.49
C ARG A 146 34.70 9.22 6.01
N ALA A 147 35.74 9.88 5.50
CA ALA A 147 35.76 10.38 4.11
C ALA A 147 35.99 9.27 3.06
N CYS A 148 36.84 8.28 3.36
CA CYS A 148 37.06 7.16 2.44
C CYS A 148 35.85 6.23 2.36
N LYS A 149 35.15 6.01 3.48
CA LYS A 149 33.94 5.18 3.51
C LYS A 149 32.77 5.85 2.79
N SER A 150 32.59 7.18 2.94
CA SER A 150 31.51 7.89 2.25
C SER A 150 31.60 7.82 0.72
N GLY A 151 32.81 7.88 0.16
CA GLY A 151 33.02 7.79 -1.29
C GLY A 151 32.55 6.46 -1.89
N VAL A 152 32.80 5.34 -1.19
CA VAL A 152 32.40 3.99 -1.63
C VAL A 152 30.89 3.79 -1.53
N TYR A 153 30.23 4.34 -0.50
CA TYR A 153 28.77 4.27 -0.39
C TYR A 153 28.07 5.08 -1.47
N ILE A 154 28.58 6.29 -1.74
CA ILE A 154 28.01 7.19 -2.73
C ILE A 154 28.12 6.58 -4.13
N SER A 155 29.26 5.97 -4.49
CA SER A 155 29.40 5.28 -5.77
C SER A 155 28.50 4.05 -5.90
N ALA A 156 28.28 3.30 -4.82
CA ALA A 156 27.37 2.15 -4.81
C ALA A 156 25.90 2.57 -5.02
N ILE A 157 25.47 3.67 -4.41
CA ILE A 157 24.12 4.22 -4.61
C ILE A 157 23.92 4.66 -6.07
N TYR A 158 24.91 5.34 -6.66
CA TYR A 158 24.81 5.76 -8.08
C TYR A 158 24.77 4.59 -9.06
N LEU A 159 25.50 3.49 -8.80
CA LEU A 159 25.44 2.29 -9.63
C LEU A 159 24.08 1.57 -9.50
N LEU A 160 23.47 1.62 -8.32
CA LEU A 160 22.15 1.05 -8.07
C LEU A 160 21.04 1.87 -8.74
N ASP A 161 21.11 3.20 -8.66
CA ASP A 161 20.13 4.11 -9.29
C ASP A 161 20.15 3.99 -10.82
N LEU A 162 21.33 3.84 -11.43
CA LEU A 162 21.48 3.62 -12.87
C LEU A 162 20.90 2.28 -13.32
N PHE A 163 20.88 1.28 -12.43
CA PHE A 163 20.37 -0.07 -12.72
C PHE A 163 18.85 -0.18 -12.56
N LEU A 164 18.25 0.59 -11.64
CA LEU A 164 16.83 0.45 -11.28
C LEU A 164 15.87 1.39 -12.04
N PHE A 165 16.33 2.55 -12.50
CA PHE A 165 15.43 3.57 -13.06
C PHE A 165 15.77 3.90 -14.52
N SER A 166 14.85 3.59 -15.45
CA SER A 166 15.00 3.86 -16.88
C SER A 166 14.76 5.32 -17.28
N ASP A 167 14.17 6.13 -16.40
CA ASP A 167 13.80 7.51 -16.67
C ASP A 167 14.94 8.48 -16.34
N LYS A 168 15.52 9.07 -17.40
CA LYS A 168 16.70 9.94 -17.32
C LYS A 168 16.49 11.21 -16.49
N ILE A 169 15.25 11.69 -16.37
CA ILE A 169 14.92 12.94 -15.66
C ILE A 169 15.05 12.74 -14.14
N PHE A 170 14.58 11.60 -13.63
CA PHE A 170 14.65 11.30 -12.19
C PHE A 170 16.09 11.08 -11.74
N SER A 171 16.89 10.38 -12.55
CA SER A 171 18.32 10.15 -12.31
C SER A 171 19.11 11.47 -12.21
N ILE A 172 18.83 12.45 -13.08
CA ILE A 172 19.51 13.77 -13.05
C ILE A 172 19.17 14.55 -11.77
N ALA A 173 17.93 14.50 -11.30
CA ALA A 173 17.50 15.21 -10.10
C ALA A 173 18.20 14.64 -8.84
N VAL A 174 18.26 13.31 -8.74
CA VAL A 174 18.96 12.61 -7.65
C VAL A 174 20.46 12.91 -7.68
N PHE A 175 21.07 12.91 -8.87
CA PHE A 175 22.49 13.24 -9.03
C PHE A 175 22.82 14.65 -8.54
N SER A 176 22.02 15.66 -8.92
CA SER A 176 22.24 17.05 -8.50
C SER A 176 22.15 17.21 -6.98
N PHE A 177 21.22 16.50 -6.33
CA PHE A 177 21.06 16.55 -4.89
C PHE A 177 22.26 15.96 -4.13
N PHE A 178 22.73 14.77 -4.51
CA PHE A 178 23.90 14.17 -3.84
C PHE A 178 25.21 14.88 -4.20
N PHE A 179 25.33 15.45 -5.40
CA PHE A 179 26.48 16.27 -5.78
C PHE A 179 26.57 17.56 -4.96
N THR A 180 25.45 18.25 -4.74
CA THR A 180 25.43 19.45 -3.89
C THR A 180 25.68 19.11 -2.42
N PHE A 181 25.14 17.99 -1.93
CA PHE A 181 25.39 17.51 -0.56
C PHE A 181 26.87 17.15 -0.33
N THR A 182 27.53 16.51 -1.28
CA THR A 182 28.96 16.18 -1.17
C THR A 182 29.83 17.43 -1.18
N ILE A 183 29.53 18.42 -2.03
CA ILE A 183 30.22 19.73 -2.01
C ILE A 183 30.03 20.42 -0.66
N PHE A 184 28.81 20.44 -0.13
CA PHE A 184 28.52 21.05 1.17
C PHE A 184 29.23 20.34 2.32
N MET A 185 29.31 19.00 2.29
CA MET A 185 30.01 18.22 3.30
C MET A 185 31.53 18.43 3.23
N VAL A 186 32.12 18.49 2.03
CA VAL A 186 33.54 18.78 1.83
C VAL A 186 33.86 20.22 2.26
N PHE A 187 33.00 21.19 1.93
CA PHE A 187 33.12 22.56 2.38
C PHE A 187 33.09 22.66 3.91
N THR A 188 32.13 21.98 4.55
CA THR A 188 32.03 21.93 6.01
C THR A 188 33.27 21.27 6.63
N CYS A 189 33.80 20.20 6.01
CA CYS A 189 35.04 19.55 6.45
C CYS A 189 36.24 20.49 6.35
N LEU A 190 36.39 21.22 5.25
CA LEU A 190 37.44 22.23 5.05
C LEU A 190 37.32 23.38 6.07
N CYS A 191 36.11 23.86 6.34
CA CYS A 191 35.86 24.88 7.36
C CYS A 191 36.19 24.38 8.78
N VAL A 192 35.91 23.11 9.09
CA VAL A 192 36.25 22.49 10.39
C VAL A 192 37.77 22.29 10.52
N LEU A 193 38.47 21.96 9.44
CA LEU A 193 39.94 21.88 9.42
C LEU A 193 40.57 23.26 9.64
N GLN A 194 40.02 24.32 9.05
CA GLN A 194 40.46 25.70 9.30
C GLN A 194 40.24 26.14 10.76
N LYS A 195 39.10 25.77 11.38
CA LYS A 195 38.85 26.03 12.82
C LYS A 195 39.82 25.29 13.74
N ARG A 196 40.42 24.19 13.30
CA ARG A 196 41.42 23.45 14.09
C ARG A 196 42.82 24.07 14.04
N ALA A 197 43.10 24.90 13.04
CA ALA A 197 44.33 25.70 12.95
C ALA A 197 44.26 27.01 13.77
N SER A 198 43.06 27.51 14.05
CA SER A 198 42.83 28.71 14.88
C SER A 198 42.21 28.30 16.22
N GLY A 199 43.03 27.74 17.10
CA GLY A 199 42.60 27.31 18.43
C GLY A 199 42.24 28.49 19.32
N LYS A 200 40.97 28.59 19.73
CA LYS A 200 40.61 29.27 20.97
C LYS A 200 39.57 28.44 21.71
N SER A 201 40.05 27.77 22.75
CA SER A 201 39.30 26.95 23.69
C SER A 201 38.47 27.82 24.63
N TYR A 202 37.19 27.53 24.75
CA TYR A 202 36.39 27.91 25.92
C TYR A 202 35.58 26.69 26.35
N HIS A 203 35.91 26.19 27.55
CA HIS A 203 35.10 25.27 28.33
C HIS A 203 33.90 26.03 28.91
N SER A 204 32.74 25.36 28.96
CA SER A 204 31.85 25.43 30.12
C SER A 204 30.81 24.31 30.04
N ASP A 205 30.76 23.52 31.11
CA ASP A 205 29.74 22.52 31.39
C ASP A 205 28.37 23.19 31.60
N ASN A 206 27.27 22.51 31.23
CA ASN A 206 26.06 22.57 32.03
C ASN A 206 25.15 21.35 31.82
N SER A 207 24.71 20.82 32.96
CA SER A 207 23.76 19.74 33.20
C SER A 207 22.30 20.10 32.84
N GLY A 208 21.48 19.09 32.54
CA GLY A 208 20.01 19.21 32.52
C GLY A 208 19.31 17.86 32.37
N SER A 209 18.43 17.55 33.33
CA SER A 209 17.78 16.25 33.58
C SER A 209 16.31 16.19 33.11
N GLY A 210 15.76 14.96 33.02
CA GLY A 210 14.31 14.64 33.06
C GLY A 210 13.66 14.40 31.68
N GLY A 211 12.71 13.50 31.46
CA GLY A 211 11.94 12.53 32.25
C GLY A 211 11.02 11.75 31.27
N GLY A 212 10.59 10.54 31.61
CA GLY A 212 9.81 9.65 30.72
C GLY A 212 8.29 9.79 30.80
N SER A 213 7.54 9.09 29.92
CA SER A 213 6.43 8.16 30.28
C SER A 213 5.74 7.51 29.05
N SER A 214 5.32 6.25 29.25
CA SER A 214 4.17 5.41 28.73
C SER A 214 3.18 5.99 27.69
N GLY A 215 2.44 5.26 26.83
CA GLY A 215 2.03 3.84 26.73
C GLY A 215 0.52 3.72 26.30
N GLY A 216 0.13 2.62 25.62
CA GLY A 216 -1.28 2.16 25.37
C GLY A 216 -1.88 2.43 23.97
N GLY A 217 -2.71 1.63 23.28
CA GLY A 217 -3.38 0.34 23.54
C GLY A 217 -4.81 0.26 22.92
N PHE A 218 -4.99 -0.50 21.81
CA PHE A 218 -6.14 -1.28 21.24
C PHE A 218 -7.63 -0.80 21.07
N SER A 219 -8.32 -1.48 20.11
CA SER A 219 -9.76 -1.91 19.99
C SER A 219 -10.56 -1.31 18.81
N GLY A 220 -11.43 -1.98 18.03
CA GLY A 220 -11.90 -3.38 17.93
C GLY A 220 -13.44 -3.51 17.96
N GLY A 221 -14.10 -3.89 16.83
CA GLY A 221 -15.51 -4.37 16.73
C GLY A 221 -16.46 -3.47 15.89
N GLY A 222 -17.51 -3.88 15.16
CA GLY A 222 -18.17 -5.14 14.80
C GLY A 222 -19.64 -4.84 14.36
N GLY A 223 -20.21 -5.48 13.32
CA GLY A 223 -21.58 -5.19 12.84
C GLY A 223 -22.22 -6.26 11.92
N SER A 224 -23.55 -6.37 11.96
CA SER A 224 -24.46 -7.40 11.41
C SER A 224 -25.08 -7.05 10.03
N SER A 225 -25.44 -8.06 9.22
CA SER A 225 -26.00 -7.92 7.86
C SER A 225 -27.50 -8.24 7.76
N GLY A 226 -28.18 -7.50 6.88
CA GLY A 226 -29.60 -7.62 6.58
C GLY A 226 -29.82 -7.75 5.08
N GLY A 227 -29.67 -8.98 4.58
CA GLY A 227 -30.20 -9.59 3.35
C GLY A 227 -30.66 -8.73 2.16
N GLY A 228 -29.80 -8.69 1.13
CA GLY A 228 -30.15 -8.41 -0.27
C GLY A 228 -29.01 -8.77 -1.22
N GLY A 229 -29.25 -9.53 -2.29
CA GLY A 229 -28.19 -9.83 -3.28
C GLY A 229 -28.58 -10.80 -4.39
N ALA A 230 -27.75 -10.86 -5.42
CA ALA A 230 -28.02 -11.57 -6.67
C ALA A 230 -27.19 -12.86 -6.79
N SER A 231 -27.83 -13.94 -7.26
CA SER A 231 -27.18 -15.21 -7.59
C SER A 231 -27.20 -15.51 -9.09
N GLY A 232 -26.18 -16.25 -9.55
CA GLY A 232 -26.06 -16.73 -10.92
C GLY A 232 -25.39 -18.11 -10.98
N ARG A 233 -25.75 -18.91 -11.99
CA ARG A 233 -25.22 -20.26 -12.26
C ARG A 233 -24.51 -20.29 -13.62
N TRP A 234 -23.46 -21.11 -13.75
CA TRP A 234 -22.80 -21.38 -15.05
C TRP A 234 -22.43 -22.83 -15.27
#